data_AF-A0AAE0DAV6-F1
#
_entry.id   AF-A0AAE0DAV6-F1
#
_cell.length_a   1.000
_cell.length_b   1.000
_cell.length_c   1.000
_cell.angle_alpha   90.00
_cell.angle_beta   90.00
_cell.angle_gamma   90.00
#
_symmetry.space_group_name_H-M   'P 1'
#
loop_
_entity.id
_entity.type
_entity.pdbx_description
1 polymer ?
#
loop_
_entity_poly.entity_id
_entity_poly.type
_entity_poly.pdbx_seq_one_letter_code
_entity_poly.pdbx_strand_id
1 'polypeptide(L)'
;MKPSATLLAFVAASNASPLGVSVKRDAFDSKDAMCKGWDLTTPEGADKLWEDTFSGASLDLFIKTQWEHENSWVKNLEDFVSGGTSGKSGAAGCSALGNECKPLNDMTCDAQYDAYGKTPIGKNSYWIFQAVKGMHAKFNELNRQLTRETLISGLQIGQMVTDFQGNQDDPGDVLGWLSAAASMGGAIGGLVPGAGTAIAGGFGMLSAIFSGLAASNSADEIDQGSISAALADAFKQATGALENTLRIATGGGTSQAEYDSLPAPKWDTFQSKITKFYNGGWFLVDDDEQAVTVALQSISNNIKPKVANDVMSAAKLHLVADRRDNVKSREDCGYAPGRQWVALRDGEEHCFYIMRNNPNPNRDNDWVEVEAEIYDKMASYGLGNRDPYYRAIIDCALNGGDDKDKVDLSNLAWGKVPTCYFNLPAVFIDKDTKTGCGSPFDKQDCNYIAATPIS
;
A
#
# COMPACT_ATOMS: atom_id res chain seq x y z
N MET A 1 -18.23 -3.48 56.89
CA MET A 1 -16.91 -2.95 57.32
C MET A 1 -15.91 -3.18 56.19
N LYS A 2 -15.38 -2.07 55.65
CA LYS A 2 -14.23 -1.86 54.72
C LYS A 2 -13.96 -2.87 53.58
N PRO A 3 -13.97 -2.35 52.33
CA PRO A 3 -12.79 -2.41 51.48
C PRO A 3 -12.44 -1.00 50.98
N SER A 4 -11.46 -0.35 51.62
CA SER A 4 -10.95 0.97 51.21
C SER A 4 -9.43 0.96 51.00
N ALA A 5 -8.82 -0.22 50.80
CA ALA A 5 -7.36 -0.35 50.73
C ALA A 5 -6.82 -0.58 49.30
N THR A 6 -7.65 -1.00 48.34
CA THR A 6 -7.13 -1.42 47.01
C THR A 6 -7.09 -0.28 45.98
N LEU A 7 -7.88 0.80 46.15
CA LEU A 7 -7.88 1.94 45.21
C LEU A 7 -6.74 2.94 45.43
N LEU A 8 -6.05 2.90 46.58
CA LEU A 8 -4.98 3.85 46.91
C LEU A 8 -3.61 3.46 46.34
N ALA A 9 -3.45 2.23 45.84
CA ALA A 9 -2.21 1.79 45.19
C ALA A 9 -2.00 2.40 43.79
N PHE A 10 -3.04 2.97 43.17
CA PHE A 10 -2.96 3.58 41.83
C PHE A 10 -2.33 4.98 41.79
N VAL A 11 -2.20 5.67 42.93
CA VAL A 11 -1.56 6.99 42.96
C VAL A 11 -0.02 6.86 43.13
N ALA A 12 0.46 5.78 43.76
CA ALA A 12 1.88 5.63 44.08
C ALA A 12 2.72 4.98 42.97
N ALA A 13 2.14 4.14 42.10
CA ALA A 13 2.89 3.48 41.02
C ALA A 13 3.22 4.39 39.82
N SER A 14 2.65 5.61 39.76
CA SER A 14 2.97 6.58 38.70
C SER A 14 4.24 7.41 38.96
N ASN A 15 4.93 7.20 40.09
CA ASN A 15 6.13 7.95 40.48
C ASN A 15 7.41 7.08 40.57
N ALA A 16 7.40 5.83 40.12
CA ALA A 16 8.56 4.94 40.26
C ALA A 16 8.82 4.09 39.00
N SER A 17 8.99 4.75 37.85
CA SER A 17 9.74 4.19 36.71
C SER A 17 10.57 5.31 36.09
N PRO A 18 11.92 5.27 36.16
CA PRO A 18 12.79 6.29 35.59
C PRO A 18 13.06 5.97 34.11
N LEU A 19 12.09 6.24 33.26
CA LEU A 19 12.32 6.48 31.83
C LEU A 19 11.54 7.75 31.48
N GLY A 20 12.25 8.88 31.55
CA GLY A 20 11.70 10.20 31.34
C GLY A 20 11.29 10.41 29.89
N VAL A 21 9.99 10.30 29.63
CA VAL A 21 9.29 11.13 28.67
C VAL A 21 8.34 11.97 29.50
N SER A 22 8.47 13.29 29.46
CA SER A 22 7.54 14.19 30.14
C SER A 22 6.18 14.11 29.43
N VAL A 23 5.35 13.15 29.82
CA VAL A 23 3.98 13.03 29.34
C VAL A 23 3.19 14.19 29.94
N LYS A 24 2.77 15.14 29.10
CA LYS A 24 1.83 16.18 29.53
C LYS A 24 0.49 15.51 29.83
N ARG A 25 0.15 15.36 31.12
CA ARG A 25 -1.18 14.93 31.59
C ARG A 25 -2.31 15.93 31.24
N ASP A 26 -1.96 17.08 30.66
CA ASP A 26 -2.85 18.21 30.39
C ASP A 26 -4.16 17.86 29.64
N ALA A 27 -4.12 16.95 28.66
CA ALA A 27 -5.29 16.57 27.86
C ALA A 27 -6.36 15.82 28.67
N PHE A 28 -5.94 15.01 29.66
CA PHE A 28 -6.84 14.20 30.47
C PHE A 28 -7.45 14.96 31.66
N ASP A 29 -6.82 16.09 32.01
CA ASP A 29 -7.09 16.85 33.23
C ASP A 29 -8.15 17.94 33.04
N SER A 30 -8.51 18.29 31.81
CA SER A 30 -9.57 19.28 31.54
C SER A 30 -10.43 18.94 30.33
N LYS A 31 -11.69 19.39 30.37
CA LYS A 31 -12.64 19.27 29.26
C LYS A 31 -12.14 19.96 27.99
N ASP A 32 -11.63 21.19 28.13
CA ASP A 32 -11.15 21.96 26.99
C ASP A 32 -9.94 21.29 26.32
N ALA A 33 -8.99 20.77 27.08
CA ALA A 33 -7.83 20.08 26.51
C ALA A 33 -8.20 18.71 25.91
N MET A 34 -9.25 18.04 26.40
CA MET A 34 -9.76 16.80 25.79
C MET A 34 -10.46 17.08 24.46
N CYS A 35 -11.24 18.17 24.37
CA CYS A 35 -12.20 18.38 23.29
C CYS A 35 -11.78 19.40 22.21
N LYS A 36 -10.76 20.23 22.45
CA LYS A 36 -10.43 21.37 21.57
C LYS A 36 -8.93 21.47 21.30
N GLY A 37 -8.60 22.18 20.23
CA GLY A 37 -7.21 22.53 19.89
C GLY A 37 -6.43 21.43 19.17
N TRP A 38 -7.10 20.37 18.75
CA TRP A 38 -6.53 19.32 17.93
C TRP A 38 -6.58 19.72 16.46
N ASP A 39 -5.46 19.55 15.77
CA ASP A 39 -5.41 19.65 14.32
C ASP A 39 -5.64 18.24 13.73
N LEU A 40 -6.85 17.97 13.27
CA LEU A 40 -7.19 16.70 12.64
C LEU A 40 -7.02 16.73 11.12
N THR A 41 -6.64 17.88 10.56
CA THR A 41 -6.33 18.02 9.13
C THR A 41 -4.99 17.40 8.77
N THR A 42 -4.16 17.09 9.78
CA THR A 42 -2.84 16.49 9.60
C THR A 42 -2.73 15.12 10.27
N PRO A 43 -2.02 14.16 9.65
CA PRO A 43 -1.63 12.89 10.24
C PRO A 43 -1.02 13.00 11.65
N GLU A 44 -0.09 13.94 11.81
CA GLU A 44 0.67 14.11 13.04
C GLU A 44 -0.22 14.63 14.18
N GLY A 45 -1.19 15.50 13.87
CA GLY A 45 -2.13 15.99 14.86
C GLY A 45 -3.15 14.92 15.30
N ALA A 46 -3.58 14.04 14.38
CA ALA A 46 -4.43 12.90 14.70
C ALA A 46 -3.71 11.83 15.56
N ASP A 47 -2.46 11.48 15.24
CA ASP A 47 -1.65 10.56 16.05
C ASP A 47 -1.37 11.16 17.44
N LYS A 48 -1.03 12.45 17.49
CA LYS A 48 -0.82 13.18 18.74
C LYS A 48 -2.06 13.16 19.62
N LEU A 49 -3.26 13.39 19.06
CA LEU A 49 -4.50 13.29 19.80
C LEU A 49 -4.68 11.87 20.36
N TRP A 50 -4.50 10.84 19.53
CA TRP A 50 -4.68 9.45 19.93
C TRP A 50 -3.78 9.06 21.11
N GLU A 51 -2.53 9.52 21.09
CA GLU A 51 -1.54 9.30 22.16
C GLU A 51 -1.87 10.13 23.42
N ASP A 52 -2.04 11.45 23.29
CA ASP A 52 -2.20 12.37 24.42
C ASP A 52 -3.53 12.15 25.17
N THR A 53 -4.56 11.64 24.49
CA THR A 53 -5.87 11.29 25.09
C THR A 53 -5.91 9.86 25.65
N PHE A 54 -4.82 9.09 25.52
CA PHE A 54 -4.73 7.68 25.96
C PHE A 54 -5.84 6.78 25.38
N SER A 55 -6.41 7.12 24.23
CA SER A 55 -7.53 6.37 23.63
C SER A 55 -7.13 4.93 23.30
N GLY A 56 -5.95 4.70 22.71
CA GLY A 56 -5.45 3.37 22.42
C GLY A 56 -5.28 2.50 23.67
N ALA A 57 -4.63 3.03 24.72
CA ALA A 57 -4.44 2.31 25.98
C ALA A 57 -5.78 1.98 26.68
N SER A 58 -6.75 2.88 26.59
CA SER A 58 -8.07 2.68 27.19
C SER A 58 -8.92 1.67 26.41
N LEU A 59 -8.80 1.66 25.08
CA LEU A 59 -9.42 0.64 24.24
C LEU A 59 -8.84 -0.76 24.53
N ASP A 60 -7.52 -0.91 24.56
CA ASP A 60 -6.85 -2.19 24.85
C ASP A 60 -7.22 -2.72 26.23
N LEU A 61 -7.24 -1.84 27.25
CA LEU A 61 -7.67 -2.21 28.59
C LEU A 61 -9.15 -2.59 28.64
N PHE A 62 -10.02 -1.83 27.96
CA PHE A 62 -11.44 -2.13 27.90
C PHE A 62 -11.67 -3.54 27.31
N ILE A 63 -11.13 -3.81 26.12
CA ILE A 63 -11.28 -5.11 25.45
C ILE A 63 -10.78 -6.26 26.33
N LYS A 64 -9.65 -6.11 27.02
CA LYS A 64 -9.10 -7.15 27.90
C LYS A 64 -9.97 -7.45 29.12
N THR A 65 -10.61 -6.42 29.66
CA THR A 65 -11.33 -6.51 30.94
C THR A 65 -12.81 -6.85 30.76
N GLN A 66 -13.34 -6.77 29.55
CA GLN A 66 -14.70 -7.20 29.22
C GLN A 66 -14.82 -8.72 29.16
N TRP A 67 -15.98 -9.23 29.60
CA TRP A 67 -16.27 -10.66 29.64
C TRP A 67 -16.51 -11.28 28.25
N GLU A 68 -16.94 -10.47 27.27
CA GLU A 68 -17.05 -10.85 25.85
C GLU A 68 -15.77 -10.53 25.05
N HIS A 69 -14.75 -9.98 25.72
CA HIS A 69 -13.50 -9.52 25.12
C HIS A 69 -13.70 -8.62 23.89
N GLU A 70 -13.39 -9.14 22.70
CA GLU A 70 -13.42 -8.44 21.42
C GLU A 70 -14.82 -8.40 20.79
N ASN A 71 -15.73 -9.28 21.22
CA ASN A 71 -17.04 -9.42 20.58
C ASN A 71 -17.92 -8.20 20.84
N SER A 72 -18.50 -7.64 19.77
CA SER A 72 -19.38 -6.46 19.79
C SER A 72 -18.86 -5.29 20.64
N TRP A 73 -17.53 -5.13 20.72
CA TRP A 73 -16.88 -4.24 21.69
C TRP A 73 -17.37 -2.80 21.57
N VAL A 74 -17.72 -2.32 20.38
CA VAL A 74 -18.21 -0.94 20.17
C VAL A 74 -19.54 -0.72 20.89
N LYS A 75 -20.48 -1.66 20.77
CA LYS A 75 -21.77 -1.61 21.48
C LYS A 75 -21.56 -1.74 22.98
N ASN A 76 -20.69 -2.67 23.39
CA ASN A 76 -20.37 -2.90 24.79
C ASN A 76 -19.71 -1.67 25.43
N LEU A 77 -18.87 -0.93 24.67
CA LEU A 77 -18.26 0.32 25.13
C LEU A 77 -19.33 1.40 25.28
N GLU A 78 -20.25 1.52 24.32
CA GLU A 78 -21.37 2.47 24.40
C GLU A 78 -22.27 2.17 25.60
N ASP A 79 -22.63 0.91 25.83
CA ASP A 79 -23.39 0.45 26.99
C ASP A 79 -22.65 0.73 28.31
N PHE A 80 -21.35 0.42 28.37
CA PHE A 80 -20.53 0.64 29.55
C PHE A 80 -20.42 2.13 29.91
N VAL A 81 -20.20 3.00 28.92
CA VAL A 81 -20.05 4.45 29.12
C VAL A 81 -21.39 5.09 29.49
N SER A 82 -22.46 4.70 28.83
CA SER A 82 -23.80 5.29 29.05
C SER A 82 -24.53 4.76 30.28
N GLY A 83 -24.07 3.64 30.85
CA GLY A 83 -24.80 2.91 31.90
C GLY A 83 -25.99 2.11 31.37
N GLY A 84 -25.96 1.76 30.07
CA GLY A 84 -26.96 0.98 29.34
C GLY A 84 -27.70 1.77 28.26
N THR A 85 -27.78 1.22 27.04
CA THR A 85 -28.39 1.87 25.86
C THR A 85 -29.90 1.63 25.71
N SER A 86 -30.56 0.94 26.66
CA SER A 86 -32.00 0.60 26.59
C SER A 86 -32.41 -0.08 25.26
N GLY A 87 -31.50 -0.80 24.60
CA GLY A 87 -31.73 -1.46 23.31
C GLY A 87 -31.64 -0.55 22.09
N LYS A 88 -31.21 0.71 22.24
CA LYS A 88 -31.01 1.67 21.14
C LYS A 88 -29.57 2.18 21.13
N SER A 89 -28.65 1.29 20.77
CA SER A 89 -27.24 1.61 20.56
C SER A 89 -27.04 2.20 19.17
N GLY A 90 -26.48 3.41 19.09
CA GLY A 90 -26.11 4.03 17.82
C GLY A 90 -24.86 3.42 17.19
N ALA A 91 -24.12 2.60 17.94
CA ALA A 91 -23.00 1.79 17.45
C ALA A 91 -23.42 0.58 16.61
N ALA A 92 -24.72 0.23 16.57
CA ALA A 92 -25.16 -1.01 15.93
C ALA A 92 -24.93 -1.08 14.42
N GLY A 93 -24.92 0.06 13.73
CA GLY A 93 -24.65 0.12 12.28
C GLY A 93 -23.17 0.22 11.92
N CYS A 94 -22.26 0.36 12.89
CA CYS A 94 -20.84 0.58 12.60
C CYS A 94 -20.12 -0.63 11.97
N SER A 95 -20.69 -1.83 12.06
CA SER A 95 -20.05 -3.06 11.56
C SER A 95 -20.37 -3.40 10.10
N ALA A 96 -21.14 -2.56 9.40
CA ALA A 96 -21.56 -2.82 8.02
C ALA A 96 -21.56 -1.54 7.19
N LEU A 97 -21.14 -1.69 5.93
CA LEU A 97 -21.16 -0.60 4.94
C LEU A 97 -22.61 -0.17 4.64
N GLY A 98 -22.78 1.10 4.27
CA GLY A 98 -24.08 1.70 3.94
C GLY A 98 -25.01 1.98 5.13
N ASN A 99 -24.72 1.44 6.32
CA ASN A 99 -25.49 1.73 7.54
C ASN A 99 -25.06 3.04 8.19
N GLU A 100 -25.86 3.57 9.11
CA GLU A 100 -25.42 4.70 9.94
C GLU A 100 -24.54 4.21 11.10
N CYS A 101 -23.37 4.83 11.29
CA CYS A 101 -22.52 4.62 12.46
C CYS A 101 -22.56 5.88 13.34
N LYS A 102 -23.37 5.84 14.41
CA LYS A 102 -23.60 6.99 15.30
C LYS A 102 -23.47 6.62 16.78
N PRO A 103 -22.32 6.12 17.26
CA PRO A 103 -22.15 5.84 18.68
C PRO A 103 -22.51 7.06 19.55
N LEU A 104 -23.23 6.81 20.64
CA LEU A 104 -23.80 7.84 21.53
C LEU A 104 -24.69 8.87 20.82
N ASN A 105 -25.28 8.50 19.67
CA ASN A 105 -26.10 9.37 18.82
C ASN A 105 -25.39 10.67 18.41
N ASP A 106 -24.10 10.58 18.07
CA ASP A 106 -23.28 11.73 17.65
C ASP A 106 -23.19 12.85 18.69
N MET A 107 -23.21 12.47 19.98
CA MET A 107 -22.97 13.41 21.07
C MET A 107 -21.62 14.13 20.88
N THR A 108 -21.61 15.46 21.08
CA THR A 108 -20.37 16.26 20.98
C THR A 108 -19.41 15.89 22.11
N CYS A 109 -18.11 16.11 21.90
CA CYS A 109 -17.09 15.84 22.93
C CYS A 109 -17.43 16.53 24.26
N ASP A 110 -17.83 17.81 24.18
CA ASP A 110 -18.18 18.59 25.37
C ASP A 110 -19.36 17.98 26.14
N ALA A 111 -20.41 17.54 25.43
CA ALA A 111 -21.60 16.93 26.03
C ALA A 111 -21.29 15.55 26.62
N GLN A 112 -20.47 14.75 25.92
CA GLN A 112 -20.05 13.43 26.40
C GLN A 112 -19.19 13.56 27.66
N TYR A 113 -18.26 14.52 27.68
CA TYR A 113 -17.42 14.77 28.85
C TYR A 113 -18.26 15.17 30.06
N ASP A 114 -19.26 16.06 29.88
CA ASP A 114 -20.14 16.47 30.97
C ASP A 114 -21.01 15.31 31.49
N ALA A 115 -21.52 14.47 30.59
CA ALA A 115 -22.38 13.34 30.94
C ALA A 115 -21.61 12.19 31.59
N TYR A 116 -20.45 11.83 31.04
CA TYR A 116 -19.76 10.56 31.32
C TYR A 116 -18.29 10.70 31.73
N GLY A 117 -17.69 11.89 31.69
CA GLY A 117 -16.27 12.15 31.96
C GLY A 117 -15.78 11.95 33.41
N LYS A 118 -16.56 11.25 34.25
CA LYS A 118 -16.19 10.92 35.64
C LYS A 118 -15.21 9.75 35.75
N THR A 119 -15.10 8.94 34.70
CA THR A 119 -14.17 7.82 34.62
C THR A 119 -13.16 8.05 33.48
N PRO A 120 -11.95 7.46 33.53
CA PRO A 120 -10.99 7.57 32.45
C PRO A 120 -11.57 7.20 31.07
N ILE A 121 -12.24 6.05 30.97
CA ILE A 121 -12.86 5.60 29.72
C ILE A 121 -14.04 6.50 29.30
N GLY A 122 -14.79 7.07 30.24
CA GLY A 122 -15.86 8.02 29.93
C GLY A 122 -15.34 9.33 29.33
N LYS A 123 -14.13 9.76 29.69
CA LYS A 123 -13.47 10.95 29.14
C LYS A 123 -12.99 10.74 27.70
N ASN A 124 -12.29 9.64 27.42
CA ASN A 124 -11.59 9.45 26.15
C ASN A 124 -12.28 8.51 25.15
N SER A 125 -13.37 7.83 25.54
CA SER A 125 -14.19 7.03 24.63
C SER A 125 -14.77 7.85 23.48
N TYR A 126 -14.90 9.17 23.62
CA TYR A 126 -15.32 10.04 22.51
C TYR A 126 -14.42 9.86 21.30
N TRP A 127 -13.09 9.93 21.50
CA TRP A 127 -12.12 9.78 20.43
C TRP A 127 -12.01 8.34 19.91
N ILE A 128 -12.28 7.35 20.77
CA ILE A 128 -12.44 5.95 20.33
C ILE A 128 -13.64 5.83 19.37
N PHE A 129 -14.78 6.42 19.72
CA PHE A 129 -15.96 6.43 18.85
C PHE A 129 -15.76 7.23 17.57
N GLN A 130 -15.06 8.37 17.62
CA GLN A 130 -14.71 9.11 16.40
C GLN A 130 -13.82 8.28 15.47
N ALA A 131 -12.86 7.51 16.01
CA ALA A 131 -12.05 6.61 15.20
C ALA A 131 -12.88 5.49 14.55
N VAL A 132 -13.86 4.92 15.27
CA VAL A 132 -14.80 3.95 14.66
C VAL A 132 -15.63 4.59 13.56
N LYS A 133 -16.13 5.81 13.77
CA LYS A 133 -16.88 6.57 12.76
C LYS A 133 -16.04 6.89 11.53
N GLY A 134 -14.83 7.39 11.71
CA GLY A 134 -13.95 7.71 10.60
C GLY A 134 -13.51 6.47 9.82
N MET A 135 -13.26 5.34 10.49
CA MET A 135 -13.07 4.06 9.79
C MET A 135 -14.28 3.71 8.93
N HIS A 136 -15.48 3.74 9.52
CA HIS A 136 -16.72 3.44 8.81
C HIS A 136 -16.93 4.38 7.60
N ALA A 137 -16.71 5.68 7.76
CA ALA A 137 -16.83 6.67 6.70
C ALA A 137 -15.78 6.46 5.59
N LYS A 138 -14.50 6.30 5.93
CA LYS A 138 -13.41 6.03 4.97
C LYS A 138 -13.64 4.71 4.22
N PHE A 139 -14.19 3.68 4.87
CA PHE A 139 -14.48 2.40 4.22
C PHE A 139 -15.66 2.49 3.27
N ASN A 140 -16.71 3.25 3.61
CA ASN A 140 -17.81 3.53 2.68
C ASN A 140 -17.32 4.30 1.46
N GLU A 141 -16.44 5.28 1.67
CA GLU A 141 -15.86 6.06 0.59
C GLU A 141 -14.92 5.22 -0.29
N LEU A 142 -14.07 4.39 0.30
CA LEU A 142 -13.25 3.41 -0.43
C LEU A 142 -14.13 2.48 -1.27
N ASN A 143 -15.17 1.91 -0.67
CA ASN A 143 -16.09 1.05 -1.39
C ASN A 143 -16.77 1.79 -2.56
N ARG A 144 -17.20 3.04 -2.35
CA ARG A 144 -17.79 3.88 -3.40
C ARG A 144 -16.82 4.13 -4.55
N GLN A 145 -15.53 4.35 -4.27
CA GLN A 145 -14.55 4.64 -5.31
C GLN A 145 -14.03 3.38 -6.02
N LEU A 146 -13.83 2.28 -5.29
CA LEU A 146 -13.40 0.99 -5.86
C LEU A 146 -14.44 0.38 -6.80
N THR A 147 -15.73 0.62 -6.52
CA THR A 147 -16.84 0.16 -7.38
C THR A 147 -17.09 1.07 -8.59
N ARG A 148 -16.35 2.17 -8.76
CA ARG A 148 -16.42 3.00 -9.97
C ARG A 148 -15.50 2.46 -11.06
N GLU A 149 -16.06 2.18 -12.23
CA GLU A 149 -15.34 1.80 -13.47
C GLU A 149 -14.25 2.80 -13.89
N THR A 150 -14.24 4.00 -13.31
CA THR A 150 -13.28 5.08 -13.61
C THR A 150 -11.83 4.72 -13.29
N LEU A 151 -11.57 3.86 -12.29
CA LEU A 151 -10.18 3.51 -11.92
C LEU A 151 -9.48 2.75 -13.05
N ILE A 152 -10.13 1.75 -13.63
CA ILE A 152 -9.55 0.92 -14.71
C ILE A 152 -9.50 1.70 -16.02
N SER A 153 -10.56 2.45 -16.34
CA SER A 153 -10.57 3.30 -17.53
C SER A 153 -9.44 4.35 -17.51
N GLY A 154 -9.14 4.90 -16.32
CA GLY A 154 -8.04 5.84 -16.11
C GLY A 154 -6.64 5.26 -16.32
N LEU A 155 -6.47 3.92 -16.29
CA LEU A 155 -5.18 3.27 -16.53
C LEU A 155 -4.78 3.28 -18.00
N GLN A 156 -5.72 3.47 -18.93
CA GLN A 156 -5.45 3.53 -20.38
C GLN A 156 -4.83 2.24 -20.95
N ILE A 157 -5.15 1.06 -20.39
CA ILE A 157 -4.55 -0.23 -20.75
C ILE A 157 -4.67 -0.53 -22.26
N GLY A 158 -5.83 -0.28 -22.87
CA GLY A 158 -6.03 -0.49 -24.31
C GLY A 158 -5.13 0.41 -25.19
N GLN A 159 -4.82 1.62 -24.73
CA GLN A 159 -3.88 2.49 -25.42
C GLN A 159 -2.44 2.00 -25.23
N MET A 160 -2.07 1.52 -24.04
CA MET A 160 -0.75 0.92 -23.81
C MET A 160 -0.49 -0.28 -24.73
N VAL A 161 -1.49 -1.16 -24.88
CA VAL A 161 -1.43 -2.32 -25.79
C VAL A 161 -1.12 -1.86 -27.23
N THR A 162 -1.77 -0.80 -27.69
CA THR A 162 -1.53 -0.21 -29.01
C THR A 162 -0.14 0.43 -29.11
N ASP A 163 0.23 1.20 -28.09
CA ASP A 163 1.45 2.02 -28.08
C ASP A 163 2.73 1.18 -28.06
N PHE A 164 2.73 0.10 -27.28
CA PHE A 164 3.86 -0.81 -27.15
C PHE A 164 3.78 -2.02 -28.09
N GLN A 165 2.67 -2.20 -28.81
CA GLN A 165 2.43 -3.36 -29.67
C GLN A 165 2.45 -4.69 -28.88
N GLY A 166 1.95 -4.64 -27.65
CA GLY A 166 1.87 -5.78 -26.73
C GLY A 166 0.48 -6.42 -26.72
N ASN A 167 0.15 -7.07 -25.61
CA ASN A 167 -1.19 -7.52 -25.28
C ASN A 167 -1.43 -7.39 -23.77
N GLN A 168 -2.62 -7.77 -23.30
CA GLN A 168 -2.98 -7.79 -21.89
C GLN A 168 -3.48 -9.15 -21.45
N ASP A 169 -3.18 -10.21 -22.22
CA ASP A 169 -3.80 -11.54 -22.07
C ASP A 169 -3.15 -12.37 -20.95
N ASP A 170 -2.08 -11.85 -20.37
CA ASP A 170 -1.40 -12.41 -19.19
C ASP A 170 -1.57 -11.45 -18.01
N PRO A 171 -2.56 -11.69 -17.13
CA PRO A 171 -2.86 -10.78 -16.03
C PRO A 171 -1.81 -10.81 -14.90
N GLY A 172 -0.95 -11.83 -14.82
CA GLY A 172 0.03 -11.97 -13.74
C GLY A 172 -0.58 -11.89 -12.32
N ASP A 173 0.26 -11.52 -11.35
CA ASP A 173 -0.10 -11.39 -9.93
C ASP A 173 -0.74 -10.01 -9.59
N VAL A 174 -1.92 -9.71 -10.15
CA VAL A 174 -2.56 -8.39 -9.95
C VAL A 174 -2.79 -8.02 -8.49
N LEU A 175 -3.07 -8.99 -7.60
CA LEU A 175 -3.26 -8.72 -6.17
C LEU A 175 -1.92 -8.35 -5.51
N GLY A 176 -0.84 -9.03 -5.86
CA GLY A 176 0.51 -8.62 -5.46
C GLY A 176 0.89 -7.25 -6.02
N TRP A 177 0.51 -6.94 -7.26
CA TRP A 177 0.76 -5.62 -7.86
C TRP A 177 0.03 -4.51 -7.12
N LEU A 178 -1.24 -4.73 -6.74
CA LEU A 178 -2.03 -3.76 -5.99
C LEU A 178 -1.51 -3.58 -4.56
N SER A 179 -1.08 -4.67 -3.90
CA SER A 179 -0.45 -4.57 -2.60
C SER A 179 0.86 -3.78 -2.64
N ALA A 180 1.73 -4.09 -3.59
CA ALA A 180 2.96 -3.35 -3.81
C ALA A 180 2.66 -1.89 -4.14
N ALA A 181 1.74 -1.61 -5.07
CA ALA A 181 1.34 -0.25 -5.44
C ALA A 181 0.83 0.58 -4.26
N ALA A 182 0.08 -0.05 -3.33
CA ALA A 182 -0.37 0.60 -2.10
C ALA A 182 0.81 0.90 -1.15
N SER A 183 1.82 0.04 -1.09
CA SER A 183 3.00 0.25 -0.24
C SER A 183 3.99 1.29 -0.77
N MET A 184 4.04 1.53 -2.09
CA MET A 184 5.10 2.34 -2.71
C MET A 184 5.02 3.85 -2.44
N GLY A 185 3.83 4.40 -2.14
CA GLY A 185 3.69 5.81 -1.76
C GLY A 185 4.24 6.88 -2.71
N GLY A 186 4.54 6.50 -3.97
CA GLY A 186 5.15 7.37 -4.99
C GLY A 186 6.61 7.06 -5.35
N ALA A 187 7.15 5.89 -5.00
CA ALA A 187 8.56 5.50 -5.23
C ALA A 187 9.10 5.76 -6.67
N ILE A 188 8.25 5.75 -7.70
CA ILE A 188 8.65 5.92 -9.12
C ILE A 188 8.40 7.36 -9.63
N GLY A 189 7.42 8.07 -9.06
CA GLY A 189 6.99 9.42 -9.46
C GLY A 189 7.41 10.55 -8.51
N GLY A 190 8.10 10.23 -7.41
CA GLY A 190 8.35 11.13 -6.28
C GLY A 190 7.30 10.95 -5.17
N LEU A 191 7.70 11.22 -3.92
CA LEU A 191 6.79 11.12 -2.76
C LEU A 191 5.52 11.93 -3.01
N VAL A 192 4.35 11.35 -2.70
CA VAL A 192 3.10 12.10 -2.66
C VAL A 192 3.29 13.29 -1.69
N PRO A 193 3.18 14.55 -2.15
CA PRO A 193 3.39 15.70 -1.30
C PRO A 193 2.41 15.67 -0.11
N GLY A 194 2.94 15.78 1.12
CA GLY A 194 2.12 15.75 2.34
C GLY A 194 1.84 14.37 2.93
N ALA A 195 2.44 13.29 2.41
CA ALA A 195 2.32 11.94 2.98
C ALA A 195 3.06 11.81 4.34
N GLY A 196 2.42 12.27 5.42
CA GLY A 196 2.81 12.01 6.80
C GLY A 196 2.58 10.55 7.23
N THR A 197 2.90 10.23 8.48
CA THR A 197 2.85 8.85 9.02
C THR A 197 1.46 8.20 8.98
N ALA A 198 0.38 8.96 9.14
CA ALA A 198 -0.98 8.43 9.07
C ALA A 198 -1.45 8.14 7.63
N ILE A 199 -1.02 8.92 6.62
CA ILE A 199 -1.26 8.58 5.22
C ILE A 199 -0.59 7.25 4.90
N ALA A 200 0.65 7.04 5.35
CA ALA A 200 1.31 5.75 5.28
C ALA A 200 0.53 4.63 6.02
N GLY A 201 -0.20 4.94 7.10
CA GLY A 201 -1.13 4.03 7.77
C GLY A 201 -2.32 3.61 6.89
N GLY A 202 -2.96 4.56 6.19
CA GLY A 202 -4.03 4.28 5.23
C GLY A 202 -3.57 3.44 4.04
N PHE A 203 -2.38 3.73 3.52
CA PHE A 203 -1.73 2.92 2.48
C PHE A 203 -1.32 1.53 2.97
N GLY A 204 -0.79 1.44 4.19
CA GLY A 204 -0.43 0.17 4.83
C GLY A 204 -1.66 -0.72 5.02
N MET A 205 -2.81 -0.14 5.35
CA MET A 205 -4.08 -0.87 5.42
C MET A 205 -4.52 -1.43 4.06
N LEU A 206 -4.49 -0.61 3.00
CA LEU A 206 -4.84 -1.08 1.65
C LEU A 206 -3.86 -2.16 1.16
N SER A 207 -2.56 -1.96 1.39
CA SER A 207 -1.53 -2.96 1.10
C SER A 207 -1.79 -4.26 1.84
N ALA A 208 -2.11 -4.21 3.14
CA ALA A 208 -2.44 -5.40 3.93
C ALA A 208 -3.71 -6.11 3.42
N ILE A 209 -4.74 -5.37 2.99
CA ILE A 209 -5.96 -5.94 2.39
C ILE A 209 -5.61 -6.70 1.12
N PHE A 210 -4.88 -6.08 0.18
CA PHE A 210 -4.50 -6.74 -1.07
C PHE A 210 -3.53 -7.91 -0.86
N SER A 211 -2.57 -7.79 0.06
CA SER A 211 -1.70 -8.92 0.45
C SER A 211 -2.48 -10.07 1.07
N GLY A 212 -3.48 -9.77 1.92
CA GLY A 212 -4.35 -10.78 2.50
C GLY A 212 -5.17 -11.52 1.46
N LEU A 213 -5.68 -10.81 0.45
CA LEU A 213 -6.37 -11.40 -0.70
C LEU A 213 -5.42 -12.24 -1.58
N ALA A 214 -4.19 -11.77 -1.80
CA ALA A 214 -3.18 -12.51 -2.57
C ALA A 214 -2.78 -13.83 -1.88
N ALA A 215 -2.80 -13.85 -0.54
CA ALA A 215 -2.46 -15.02 0.26
C ALA A 215 -3.64 -15.98 0.51
N SER A 216 -4.86 -15.60 0.15
CA SER A 216 -6.06 -16.45 0.32
C SER A 216 -6.42 -17.18 -0.98
N ASN A 217 -7.35 -18.13 -0.90
CA ASN A 217 -7.93 -18.81 -2.07
C ASN A 217 -8.71 -17.84 -2.99
N SER A 218 -8.84 -16.56 -2.62
CA SER A 218 -9.51 -15.54 -3.44
C SER A 218 -8.67 -15.16 -4.67
N ALA A 219 -7.35 -15.42 -4.65
CA ALA A 219 -6.50 -15.30 -5.82
C ALA A 219 -6.93 -16.24 -6.97
N ASP A 220 -7.44 -17.43 -6.65
CA ASP A 220 -7.92 -18.41 -7.63
C ASP A 220 -9.23 -17.97 -8.32
N GLU A 221 -9.93 -16.98 -7.75
CA GLU A 221 -11.21 -16.45 -8.25
C GLU A 221 -11.03 -15.21 -9.15
N ILE A 222 -9.80 -14.74 -9.37
CA ILE A 222 -9.50 -13.61 -10.25
C ILE A 222 -9.54 -14.06 -11.72
N ASP A 223 -10.29 -13.36 -12.57
CA ASP A 223 -10.32 -13.60 -14.02
C ASP A 223 -8.91 -13.55 -14.62
N GLN A 224 -8.49 -14.66 -15.23
CA GLN A 224 -7.19 -14.83 -15.87
C GLN A 224 -7.18 -14.45 -17.36
N GLY A 225 -8.26 -13.86 -17.88
CA GLY A 225 -8.45 -13.57 -19.30
C GLY A 225 -7.84 -12.25 -19.78
N SER A 226 -7.71 -11.24 -18.92
CA SER A 226 -6.92 -10.03 -19.22
C SER A 226 -6.55 -9.24 -17.97
N ILE A 227 -5.49 -8.42 -18.05
CA ILE A 227 -5.09 -7.49 -16.97
C ILE A 227 -6.28 -6.62 -16.53
N SER A 228 -7.05 -6.08 -17.48
CA SER A 228 -8.20 -5.21 -17.16
C SER A 228 -9.31 -5.94 -16.39
N ALA A 229 -9.61 -7.19 -16.75
CA ALA A 229 -10.60 -8.01 -16.06
C ALA A 229 -10.10 -8.43 -14.67
N ALA A 230 -8.84 -8.87 -14.59
CA ALA A 230 -8.20 -9.24 -13.34
C ALA A 230 -8.19 -8.08 -12.32
N LEU A 231 -7.87 -6.86 -12.77
CA LEU A 231 -7.94 -5.66 -11.92
C LEU A 231 -9.38 -5.35 -11.49
N ALA A 232 -10.37 -5.54 -12.35
CA ALA A 232 -11.79 -5.35 -12.00
C ALA A 232 -12.23 -6.32 -10.90
N ASP A 233 -11.89 -7.60 -11.03
CA ASP A 233 -12.19 -8.60 -10.01
C ASP A 233 -11.43 -8.34 -8.72
N ALA A 234 -10.16 -7.95 -8.80
CA ALA A 234 -9.37 -7.59 -7.62
C ALA A 234 -10.00 -6.42 -6.83
N PHE A 235 -10.45 -5.37 -7.53
CA PHE A 235 -11.16 -4.25 -6.87
C PHE A 235 -12.52 -4.68 -6.29
N LYS A 236 -13.24 -5.58 -6.96
CA LYS A 236 -14.50 -6.14 -6.44
C LYS A 236 -14.27 -7.00 -5.20
N GLN A 237 -13.21 -7.81 -5.18
CA GLN A 237 -12.83 -8.60 -4.00
C GLN A 237 -12.37 -7.70 -2.84
N ALA A 238 -11.69 -6.60 -3.14
CA ALA A 238 -11.30 -5.60 -2.12
C ALA A 238 -12.52 -5.01 -1.39
N THR A 239 -13.66 -4.80 -2.07
CA THR A 239 -14.93 -4.42 -1.42
C THR A 239 -15.35 -5.46 -0.36
N GLY A 240 -15.34 -6.75 -0.70
CA GLY A 240 -15.68 -7.80 0.26
C GLY A 240 -14.68 -7.89 1.42
N ALA A 241 -13.39 -7.65 1.16
CA ALA A 241 -12.36 -7.59 2.19
C ALA A 241 -12.52 -6.37 3.12
N LEU A 242 -12.94 -5.21 2.58
CA LEU A 242 -13.27 -4.03 3.38
C LEU A 242 -14.46 -4.30 4.31
N GLU A 243 -15.53 -4.93 3.80
CA GLU A 243 -16.68 -5.33 4.61
C GLU A 243 -16.28 -6.28 5.75
N ASN A 244 -15.46 -7.28 5.44
CA ASN A 244 -14.96 -8.21 6.44
C ASN A 244 -14.06 -7.53 7.47
N THR A 245 -13.16 -6.65 7.03
CA THR A 245 -12.28 -5.89 7.93
C THR A 245 -13.10 -4.99 8.85
N LEU A 246 -14.11 -4.30 8.33
CA LEU A 246 -15.04 -3.48 9.11
C LEU A 246 -15.77 -4.31 10.17
N ARG A 247 -16.33 -5.46 9.77
CA ARG A 247 -16.99 -6.40 10.67
C ARG A 247 -16.05 -6.84 11.79
N ILE A 248 -14.84 -7.29 11.46
CA ILE A 248 -13.88 -7.83 12.43
C ILE A 248 -13.39 -6.71 13.36
N ALA A 249 -12.99 -5.55 12.83
CA ALA A 249 -12.50 -4.41 13.60
C ALA A 249 -13.54 -3.83 14.58
N THR A 250 -14.83 -4.09 14.35
CA THR A 250 -15.94 -3.69 15.24
C THR A 250 -16.41 -4.81 16.18
N GLY A 251 -15.70 -5.94 16.22
CA GLY A 251 -15.97 -7.05 17.13
C GLY A 251 -16.92 -8.11 16.58
N GLY A 252 -17.05 -8.20 15.26
CA GLY A 252 -17.81 -9.26 14.59
C GLY A 252 -16.97 -10.48 14.23
N GLY A 253 -15.70 -10.56 14.64
CA GLY A 253 -14.81 -11.68 14.38
C GLY A 253 -15.28 -12.95 15.10
N THR A 254 -15.11 -14.09 14.44
CA THR A 254 -15.59 -15.41 14.89
C THR A 254 -14.48 -16.33 15.39
N SER A 255 -13.22 -15.94 15.19
CA SER A 255 -12.04 -16.68 15.63
C SER A 255 -10.85 -15.75 15.86
N GLN A 256 -9.85 -16.22 16.63
CA GLN A 256 -8.60 -15.48 16.83
C GLN A 256 -7.88 -15.22 15.50
N ALA A 257 -7.93 -16.16 14.56
CA ALA A 257 -7.31 -16.02 13.24
C ALA A 257 -7.93 -14.86 12.42
N GLU A 258 -9.25 -14.62 12.55
CA GLU A 258 -9.87 -13.44 11.94
C GLU A 258 -9.38 -12.14 12.58
N TYR A 259 -9.22 -12.09 13.90
CA TYR A 259 -8.67 -10.89 14.55
C TYR A 259 -7.18 -10.69 14.22
N ASP A 260 -6.42 -11.77 14.09
CA ASP A 260 -5.00 -11.74 13.74
C ASP A 260 -4.76 -11.26 12.30
N SER A 261 -5.78 -11.29 11.43
CA SER A 261 -5.70 -10.77 10.06
C SER A 261 -5.89 -9.24 9.96
N LEU A 262 -6.31 -8.58 11.05
CA LEU A 262 -6.44 -7.12 11.05
C LEU A 262 -5.07 -6.45 10.81
N PRO A 263 -5.00 -5.48 9.88
CA PRO A 263 -3.79 -4.69 9.65
C PRO A 263 -3.32 -3.97 10.92
N ALA A 264 -2.01 -3.89 11.13
CA ALA A 264 -1.41 -3.11 12.22
C ALA A 264 -0.60 -1.94 11.65
N PRO A 265 -1.21 -0.74 11.51
CA PRO A 265 -0.59 0.40 10.82
C PRO A 265 0.63 1.00 11.54
N LYS A 266 0.79 0.75 12.84
CA LYS A 266 1.88 1.28 13.67
C LYS A 266 2.42 0.18 14.58
N TRP A 267 3.74 0.16 14.78
CA TRP A 267 4.35 -0.73 15.77
C TRP A 267 3.96 -0.27 17.18
N ASP A 268 3.57 -1.23 18.02
CA ASP A 268 3.13 -0.96 19.39
C ASP A 268 3.29 -2.16 20.32
N THR A 269 2.93 -1.93 21.58
CA THR A 269 2.90 -2.93 22.65
C THR A 269 1.48 -3.33 23.07
N PHE A 270 0.45 -2.94 22.32
CA PHE A 270 -0.93 -3.36 22.59
C PHE A 270 -1.04 -4.88 22.41
N GLN A 271 -2.00 -5.51 23.07
CA GLN A 271 -2.19 -6.95 22.92
C GLN A 271 -3.40 -7.27 22.03
N SER A 272 -4.50 -6.52 22.15
CA SER A 272 -5.65 -6.72 21.26
C SER A 272 -5.33 -6.28 19.84
N LYS A 273 -5.69 -7.13 18.87
CA LYS A 273 -5.51 -6.83 17.44
C LYS A 273 -6.39 -5.68 16.97
N ILE A 274 -7.57 -5.55 17.57
CA ILE A 274 -8.45 -4.40 17.34
C ILE A 274 -7.75 -3.11 17.75
N THR A 275 -7.13 -3.05 18.93
CA THR A 275 -6.42 -1.83 19.33
C THR A 275 -5.25 -1.52 18.40
N LYS A 276 -4.48 -2.53 17.98
CA LYS A 276 -3.42 -2.34 16.99
C LYS A 276 -3.93 -1.74 15.70
N PHE A 277 -5.09 -2.21 15.23
CA PHE A 277 -5.73 -1.72 14.02
C PHE A 277 -6.13 -0.23 14.10
N TYR A 278 -6.71 0.23 15.22
CA TYR A 278 -7.05 1.65 15.40
C TYR A 278 -5.85 2.53 15.79
N ASN A 279 -4.67 1.94 16.01
CA ASN A 279 -3.53 2.68 16.49
C ASN A 279 -3.02 3.69 15.45
N GLY A 280 -2.43 4.80 15.92
CA GLY A 280 -1.87 5.83 15.06
C GLY A 280 -2.84 6.92 14.61
N GLY A 281 -4.09 6.90 15.07
CA GLY A 281 -5.06 7.98 14.82
C GLY A 281 -5.49 8.16 13.37
N TRP A 282 -5.14 7.26 12.44
CA TRP A 282 -5.50 7.38 11.01
C TRP A 282 -6.99 7.65 10.76
N PHE A 283 -7.84 6.96 11.52
CA PHE A 283 -9.28 7.10 11.39
C PHE A 283 -9.84 8.41 12.00
N LEU A 284 -8.98 9.24 12.59
CA LEU A 284 -9.34 10.57 13.10
C LEU A 284 -8.94 11.70 12.16
N VAL A 285 -8.21 11.42 11.07
CA VAL A 285 -7.83 12.45 10.09
C VAL A 285 -9.09 12.94 9.38
N ASP A 286 -9.31 14.25 9.40
CA ASP A 286 -10.43 14.94 8.75
C ASP A 286 -10.42 14.72 7.23
N ASP A 287 -11.57 14.94 6.60
CA ASP A 287 -11.80 14.79 5.14
C ASP A 287 -11.56 13.37 4.60
N ASP A 288 -12.51 12.48 4.95
CA ASP A 288 -12.55 11.09 4.50
C ASP A 288 -12.48 10.95 2.97
N GLU A 289 -13.07 11.89 2.22
CA GLU A 289 -13.10 11.85 0.75
C GLU A 289 -11.75 12.23 0.15
N GLN A 290 -11.12 13.31 0.61
CA GLN A 290 -9.80 13.70 0.10
C GLN A 290 -8.74 12.65 0.44
N ALA A 291 -8.72 12.14 1.67
CA ALA A 291 -7.76 11.14 2.11
C ALA A 291 -7.86 9.84 1.28
N VAL A 292 -9.10 9.36 1.04
CA VAL A 292 -9.34 8.17 0.21
C VAL A 292 -8.99 8.44 -1.25
N THR A 293 -9.33 9.60 -1.78
CA THR A 293 -9.02 9.98 -3.17
C THR A 293 -7.51 10.00 -3.41
N VAL A 294 -6.73 10.59 -2.51
CA VAL A 294 -5.26 10.62 -2.59
C VAL A 294 -4.69 9.20 -2.53
N ALA A 295 -5.22 8.34 -1.66
CA ALA A 295 -4.78 6.95 -1.56
C ALA A 295 -5.00 6.17 -2.85
N LEU A 296 -6.20 6.27 -3.43
CA LEU A 296 -6.54 5.57 -4.68
C LEU A 296 -5.80 6.14 -5.90
N GLN A 297 -5.61 7.47 -5.96
CA GLN A 297 -4.81 8.09 -7.02
C GLN A 297 -3.36 7.63 -6.96
N SER A 298 -2.78 7.49 -5.77
CA SER A 298 -1.41 6.97 -5.62
C SER A 298 -1.31 5.50 -6.05
N ILE A 299 -2.26 4.65 -5.68
CA ILE A 299 -2.33 3.25 -6.18
C ILE A 299 -2.44 3.25 -7.70
N SER A 300 -3.31 4.09 -8.28
CA SER A 300 -3.47 4.22 -9.73
C SER A 300 -2.18 4.69 -10.43
N ASN A 301 -1.49 5.67 -9.86
CA ASN A 301 -0.22 6.19 -10.37
C ASN A 301 0.92 5.16 -10.29
N ASN A 302 0.83 4.20 -9.37
CA ASN A 302 1.81 3.14 -9.20
C ASN A 302 1.48 1.91 -10.06
N ILE A 303 0.20 1.55 -10.20
CA ILE A 303 -0.22 0.41 -11.02
C ILE A 303 -0.12 0.71 -12.52
N LYS A 304 -0.33 1.96 -12.94
CA LYS A 304 -0.21 2.39 -14.34
C LYS A 304 1.15 2.05 -14.97
N PRO A 305 2.30 2.42 -14.39
CA PRO A 305 3.61 2.03 -14.92
C PRO A 305 3.86 0.52 -14.85
N LYS A 306 3.26 -0.20 -13.87
CA LYS A 306 3.33 -1.67 -13.82
C LYS A 306 2.62 -2.32 -15.00
N VAL A 307 1.37 -1.94 -15.26
CA VAL A 307 0.65 -2.44 -16.43
C VAL A 307 1.40 -2.12 -17.73
N ALA A 308 1.97 -0.92 -17.85
CA ALA A 308 2.82 -0.58 -18.99
C ALA A 308 4.02 -1.53 -19.12
N ASN A 309 4.71 -1.84 -18.01
CA ASN A 309 5.81 -2.82 -17.99
C ASN A 309 5.36 -4.21 -18.46
N ASP A 310 4.21 -4.71 -18.04
CA ASP A 310 3.73 -6.04 -18.45
C ASP A 310 3.31 -6.07 -19.91
N VAL A 311 2.67 -5.01 -20.40
CA VAL A 311 2.37 -4.85 -21.83
C VAL A 311 3.67 -4.79 -22.65
N MET A 312 4.70 -4.10 -22.16
CA MET A 312 6.03 -4.07 -22.78
C MET A 312 6.69 -5.46 -22.79
N SER A 313 6.57 -6.23 -21.71
CA SER A 313 7.06 -7.61 -21.63
C SER A 313 6.34 -8.52 -22.63
N ALA A 314 5.00 -8.40 -22.73
CA ALA A 314 4.18 -9.09 -23.72
C ALA A 314 4.59 -8.74 -25.16
N ALA A 315 4.98 -7.47 -25.41
CA ALA A 315 5.55 -6.99 -26.67
C ALA A 315 6.99 -7.48 -26.94
N LYS A 316 7.55 -8.33 -26.07
CA LYS A 316 8.92 -8.86 -26.14
C LYS A 316 9.99 -7.76 -26.12
N LEU A 317 9.71 -6.66 -25.42
CA LEU A 317 10.73 -5.68 -25.08
C LEU A 317 11.61 -6.23 -23.95
N HIS A 318 12.89 -5.89 -24.00
CA HIS A 318 13.89 -6.30 -23.01
C HIS A 318 14.71 -5.11 -22.57
N LEU A 319 15.06 -5.07 -21.28
CA LEU A 319 16.16 -4.24 -20.81
C LEU A 319 17.47 -4.93 -21.19
N VAL A 320 18.35 -4.25 -21.91
CA VAL A 320 19.63 -4.80 -22.33
C VAL A 320 20.77 -4.15 -21.56
N ALA A 321 21.75 -4.95 -21.15
CA ALA A 321 23.06 -4.51 -20.70
C ALA A 321 24.07 -4.70 -21.83
N ASP A 322 24.61 -3.61 -22.37
CA ASP A 322 25.51 -3.66 -23.52
C ASP A 322 26.96 -3.99 -23.13
N ARG A 323 27.41 -5.17 -23.57
CA ARG A 323 28.78 -5.68 -23.36
C ARG A 323 29.62 -5.68 -24.64
N ARG A 324 29.15 -5.07 -25.73
CA ARG A 324 29.89 -5.04 -26.99
C ARG A 324 31.19 -4.25 -26.83
N ASP A 325 32.21 -4.64 -27.59
CA ASP A 325 33.58 -4.09 -27.46
C ASP A 325 33.70 -2.57 -27.63
N ASN A 326 32.72 -1.96 -28.29
CA ASN A 326 32.65 -0.52 -28.57
C ASN A 326 31.84 0.27 -27.52
N VAL A 327 31.35 -0.36 -26.45
CA VAL A 327 30.59 0.28 -25.36
C VAL A 327 31.24 -0.05 -24.03
N LYS A 328 32.25 0.72 -23.62
CA LYS A 328 33.05 0.46 -22.40
C LYS A 328 33.02 1.59 -21.38
N SER A 329 32.43 2.71 -21.74
CA SER A 329 32.38 3.91 -20.91
C SER A 329 31.01 4.60 -21.02
N ARG A 330 30.76 5.54 -20.12
CA ARG A 330 29.57 6.39 -20.15
C ARG A 330 29.50 7.20 -21.45
N GLU A 331 30.65 7.65 -21.95
CA GLU A 331 30.75 8.36 -23.21
C GLU A 331 30.36 7.47 -24.40
N ASP A 332 30.80 6.21 -24.39
CA ASP A 332 30.45 5.24 -25.45
C ASP A 332 28.97 4.84 -25.41
N CYS A 333 28.36 4.81 -24.22
CA CYS A 333 26.92 4.62 -24.06
C CYS A 333 26.13 5.71 -24.79
N GLY A 334 26.70 6.92 -24.86
CA GLY A 334 26.12 8.06 -25.56
C GLY A 334 24.93 8.68 -24.83
N TYR A 335 24.23 9.58 -25.54
CA TYR A 335 23.13 10.38 -24.99
C TYR A 335 21.81 10.16 -25.72
N ALA A 336 21.68 9.06 -26.47
CA ALA A 336 20.44 8.71 -27.12
C ALA A 336 19.31 8.58 -26.06
N PRO A 337 18.08 9.02 -26.37
CA PRO A 337 16.95 8.85 -25.46
C PRO A 337 16.82 7.39 -25.02
N GLY A 338 16.62 7.18 -23.72
CA GLY A 338 16.50 5.83 -23.15
C GLY A 338 17.76 5.32 -22.46
N ARG A 339 18.94 5.60 -23.01
CA ARG A 339 20.19 5.02 -22.51
C ARG A 339 20.57 5.54 -21.14
N GLN A 340 21.00 4.65 -20.25
CA GLN A 340 21.47 4.96 -18.91
C GLN A 340 22.74 4.18 -18.60
N TRP A 341 23.77 4.86 -18.10
CA TRP A 341 24.94 4.21 -17.53
C TRP A 341 24.64 3.88 -16.07
N VAL A 342 24.42 2.60 -15.77
CA VAL A 342 23.93 2.13 -14.47
C VAL A 342 24.79 0.97 -13.99
N ALA A 343 25.00 0.90 -12.68
CA ALA A 343 25.65 -0.24 -12.04
C ALA A 343 24.71 -1.46 -12.06
N LEU A 344 25.22 -2.59 -12.56
CA LEU A 344 24.59 -3.90 -12.40
C LEU A 344 24.86 -4.45 -11.00
N ARG A 345 26.12 -4.38 -10.55
CA ARG A 345 26.62 -4.78 -9.22
C ARG A 345 27.76 -3.83 -8.82
N ASP A 346 28.21 -3.90 -7.57
CA ASP A 346 29.33 -3.09 -7.09
C ASP A 346 30.57 -3.28 -7.97
N GLY A 347 31.00 -2.20 -8.64
CA GLY A 347 32.16 -2.18 -9.53
C GLY A 347 31.90 -2.69 -10.95
N GLU A 348 30.66 -3.01 -11.31
CA GLU A 348 30.26 -3.46 -12.65
C GLU A 348 29.16 -2.55 -13.20
N GLU A 349 29.51 -1.68 -14.16
CA GLU A 349 28.60 -0.74 -14.81
C GLU A 349 28.47 -1.05 -16.30
N HIS A 350 27.26 -0.93 -16.82
CA HIS A 350 26.96 -1.15 -18.24
C HIS A 350 26.07 -0.04 -18.79
N CYS A 351 26.02 0.06 -20.12
CA CYS A 351 25.03 0.87 -20.80
C CYS A 351 23.71 0.09 -20.89
N PHE A 352 22.66 0.61 -20.25
CA PHE A 352 21.33 0.03 -20.23
C PHE A 352 20.36 0.78 -21.12
N TYR A 353 19.58 0.04 -21.92
CA TYR A 353 18.52 0.60 -22.77
C TYR A 353 17.51 -0.48 -23.19
N ILE A 354 16.45 -0.12 -23.90
CA ILE A 354 15.42 -1.08 -24.32
C ILE A 354 15.67 -1.56 -25.76
N MET A 355 15.61 -2.88 -25.96
CA MET A 355 15.63 -3.49 -27.28
C MET A 355 14.45 -4.46 -27.45
N ARG A 356 14.22 -4.86 -28.70
CA ARG A 356 13.31 -5.96 -29.06
C ARG A 356 13.88 -6.81 -30.17
N ASN A 357 13.34 -8.01 -30.31
CA ASN A 357 13.52 -8.78 -31.54
C ASN A 357 12.94 -8.00 -32.71
N ASN A 358 13.71 -7.87 -33.78
CA ASN A 358 13.35 -7.11 -34.96
C ASN A 358 12.08 -7.72 -35.58
N PRO A 359 10.96 -6.98 -35.69
CA PRO A 359 9.71 -7.47 -36.25
C PRO A 359 9.79 -7.70 -37.77
N ASN A 360 10.75 -7.07 -38.44
CA ASN A 360 11.09 -7.33 -39.84
C ASN A 360 12.53 -7.87 -39.88
N PRO A 361 12.74 -9.09 -39.36
CA PRO A 361 14.07 -9.63 -39.22
C PRO A 361 14.66 -9.81 -40.60
N ASN A 362 15.84 -9.24 -40.83
CA ASN A 362 16.62 -9.61 -42.00
C ASN A 362 17.16 -11.05 -41.86
N ARG A 363 17.18 -11.59 -40.63
CA ARG A 363 17.60 -12.96 -40.21
C ARG A 363 17.03 -13.34 -38.84
N ASP A 364 17.07 -14.63 -38.50
CA ASP A 364 16.69 -15.15 -37.18
C ASP A 364 17.43 -14.45 -36.02
N ASN A 365 16.71 -14.11 -34.95
CA ASN A 365 17.21 -13.46 -33.73
C ASN A 365 17.89 -12.09 -33.94
N ASP A 366 17.47 -11.34 -34.94
CA ASP A 366 17.90 -9.96 -35.14
C ASP A 366 17.33 -9.05 -34.05
N TRP A 367 18.15 -8.16 -33.48
CA TRP A 367 17.78 -7.27 -32.37
C TRP A 367 17.86 -5.82 -32.81
N VAL A 368 16.87 -5.02 -32.40
CA VAL A 368 16.84 -3.58 -32.69
C VAL A 368 16.56 -2.78 -31.42
N GLU A 369 17.31 -1.69 -31.24
CA GLU A 369 17.02 -0.69 -30.22
C GLU A 369 15.68 -0.03 -30.54
N VAL A 370 14.85 0.18 -29.53
CA VAL A 370 13.55 0.82 -29.75
C VAL A 370 13.71 2.28 -30.13
N GLU A 371 12.79 2.79 -30.95
CA GLU A 371 12.79 4.18 -31.38
C GLU A 371 12.45 5.13 -30.22
N ALA A 372 12.83 6.41 -30.36
CA ALA A 372 12.60 7.45 -29.36
C ALA A 372 11.14 7.53 -28.89
N GLU A 373 10.19 7.29 -29.79
CA GLU A 373 8.75 7.29 -29.52
C GLU A 373 8.35 6.30 -28.42
N ILE A 374 9.01 5.14 -28.33
CA ILE A 374 8.74 4.16 -27.26
C ILE A 374 9.10 4.74 -25.90
N TYR A 375 10.18 5.51 -25.81
CA TYR A 375 10.55 6.16 -24.56
C TYR A 375 9.63 7.34 -24.19
N ASP A 376 9.06 8.03 -25.18
CA ASP A 376 8.04 9.07 -24.94
C ASP A 376 6.74 8.44 -24.42
N LYS A 377 6.36 7.27 -24.98
CA LYS A 377 5.24 6.45 -24.48
C LYS A 377 5.50 5.94 -23.07
N MET A 378 6.69 5.43 -22.77
CA MET A 378 7.08 5.07 -21.39
C MET A 378 6.87 6.26 -20.44
N ALA A 379 7.28 7.47 -20.83
CA ALA A 379 7.09 8.67 -20.01
C ALA A 379 5.61 9.01 -19.77
N SER A 380 4.73 8.89 -20.78
CA SER A 380 3.29 9.16 -20.62
C SER A 380 2.58 8.18 -19.68
N TYR A 381 3.16 7.00 -19.48
CA TYR A 381 2.68 5.95 -18.58
C TYR A 381 3.40 5.91 -17.22
N GLY A 382 4.21 6.92 -16.90
CA GLY A 382 4.87 7.03 -15.59
C GLY A 382 6.25 6.36 -15.49
N LEU A 383 6.79 5.84 -16.60
CA LEU A 383 8.13 5.24 -16.71
C LEU A 383 9.17 6.24 -17.27
N GLY A 384 8.94 7.54 -17.10
CA GLY A 384 9.81 8.59 -17.63
C GLY A 384 11.14 8.74 -16.87
N ASN A 385 11.13 8.43 -15.57
CA ASN A 385 12.36 8.37 -14.78
C ASN A 385 13.00 6.98 -14.89
N ARG A 386 13.99 6.87 -15.79
CA ARG A 386 14.53 5.58 -16.24
C ARG A 386 15.48 4.92 -15.25
N ASP A 387 16.28 5.70 -14.51
CA ASP A 387 17.24 5.14 -13.55
C ASP A 387 16.56 4.27 -12.46
N PRO A 388 15.54 4.74 -11.71
CA PRO A 388 14.88 3.90 -10.71
C PRO A 388 14.12 2.73 -11.34
N TYR A 389 13.55 2.90 -12.54
CA TYR A 389 12.87 1.83 -13.26
C TYR A 389 13.85 0.71 -13.68
N TYR A 390 14.97 1.07 -14.30
CA TYR A 390 15.99 0.11 -14.74
C TYR A 390 16.64 -0.58 -13.54
N ARG A 391 16.92 0.15 -12.46
CA ARG A 391 17.43 -0.46 -11.21
C ARG A 391 16.45 -1.47 -10.61
N ALA A 392 15.15 -1.20 -10.65
CA ALA A 392 14.15 -2.15 -10.17
C ALA A 392 14.09 -3.42 -11.05
N ILE A 393 14.22 -3.29 -12.37
CA ILE A 393 14.32 -4.44 -13.28
C ILE A 393 15.61 -5.24 -13.00
N ILE A 394 16.74 -4.56 -12.84
CA ILE A 394 18.03 -5.18 -12.51
C ILE A 394 17.91 -5.94 -11.17
N ASP A 395 17.30 -5.32 -10.15
CA ASP A 395 17.05 -5.96 -8.85
C ASP A 395 16.22 -7.23 -9.01
N CYS A 396 15.13 -7.21 -9.78
CA CYS A 396 14.37 -8.43 -10.07
C CYS A 396 15.20 -9.49 -10.80
N ALA A 397 15.98 -9.09 -11.80
CA ALA A 397 16.80 -10.02 -12.58
C ALA A 397 17.83 -10.75 -11.68
N LEU A 398 18.41 -10.05 -10.71
CA LEU A 398 19.45 -10.54 -9.82
C LEU A 398 18.92 -11.24 -8.56
N ASN A 399 17.81 -10.74 -8.00
CA ASN A 399 17.32 -11.10 -6.67
C ASN A 399 15.90 -11.73 -6.67
N GLY A 400 15.23 -11.83 -7.82
CA GLY A 400 13.84 -12.29 -7.95
C GLY A 400 13.55 -13.76 -7.65
N GLY A 401 14.55 -14.54 -7.24
CA GLY A 401 14.38 -15.98 -6.98
C GLY A 401 13.94 -16.77 -8.21
N ASP A 402 13.24 -17.89 -7.98
CA ASP A 402 12.80 -18.84 -9.02
C ASP A 402 11.54 -18.39 -9.78
N ASP A 403 10.74 -17.47 -9.21
CA ASP A 403 9.45 -17.02 -9.76
C ASP A 403 9.44 -15.49 -9.92
N LYS A 404 10.10 -15.02 -10.99
CA LYS A 404 10.29 -13.58 -11.28
C LYS A 404 9.00 -12.86 -11.70
N ASP A 405 7.92 -13.61 -11.91
CA ASP A 405 6.60 -13.08 -12.27
C ASP A 405 5.74 -12.75 -11.04
N LYS A 406 6.20 -13.13 -9.84
CA LYS A 406 5.59 -12.75 -8.57
C LYS A 406 6.36 -11.64 -7.87
N VAL A 407 5.60 -10.69 -7.32
CA VAL A 407 6.17 -9.58 -6.56
C VAL A 407 6.57 -10.08 -5.17
N ASP A 408 7.75 -9.72 -4.69
CA ASP A 408 8.14 -10.02 -3.30
C ASP A 408 7.38 -9.10 -2.33
N LEU A 409 6.34 -9.65 -1.70
CA LEU A 409 5.53 -8.97 -0.69
C LEU A 409 6.09 -9.12 0.74
N SER A 410 7.20 -9.86 0.93
CA SER A 410 7.73 -10.15 2.28
C SER A 410 8.38 -8.94 2.95
N ASN A 411 8.91 -8.00 2.17
CA ASN A 411 9.67 -6.84 2.64
C ASN A 411 9.13 -5.51 2.10
N LEU A 412 7.79 -5.37 2.04
CA LEU A 412 7.17 -4.10 1.63
C LEU A 412 7.58 -2.96 2.57
N ALA A 413 8.11 -1.89 1.99
CA ALA A 413 8.55 -0.72 2.72
C ALA A 413 8.06 0.54 2.01
N TRP A 414 7.54 1.48 2.80
CA TRP A 414 7.04 2.75 2.29
C TRP A 414 8.10 3.48 1.46
N GLY A 415 7.72 3.92 0.25
CA GLY A 415 8.61 4.68 -0.63
C GLY A 415 9.63 3.85 -1.40
N LYS A 416 9.59 2.52 -1.33
CA LYS A 416 10.49 1.62 -2.08
C LYS A 416 9.72 0.78 -3.09
N VAL A 417 10.33 0.52 -4.25
CA VAL A 417 9.81 -0.43 -5.24
C VAL A 417 10.15 -1.85 -4.75
N PRO A 418 9.17 -2.75 -4.55
CA PRO A 418 9.43 -4.13 -4.17
C PRO A 418 10.15 -4.92 -5.28
N THR A 419 10.95 -5.92 -4.89
CA THR A 419 11.64 -6.80 -5.84
C THR A 419 10.62 -7.48 -6.76
N CYS A 420 10.93 -7.52 -8.05
CA CYS A 420 10.06 -8.04 -9.12
C CYS A 420 8.71 -7.36 -9.31
N TYR A 421 8.51 -6.18 -8.72
CA TYR A 421 7.42 -5.31 -9.16
C TYR A 421 7.55 -5.02 -10.67
N PHE A 422 8.75 -4.65 -11.12
CA PHE A 422 9.08 -4.57 -12.54
C PHE A 422 9.91 -5.78 -12.96
N ASN A 423 9.28 -6.69 -13.69
CA ASN A 423 9.84 -7.95 -14.17
C ASN A 423 10.10 -7.93 -15.69
N LEU A 424 10.37 -6.77 -16.29
CA LEU A 424 10.77 -6.72 -17.70
C LEU A 424 12.00 -7.62 -17.92
N PRO A 425 11.99 -8.55 -18.89
CA PRO A 425 13.14 -9.42 -19.13
C PRO A 425 14.43 -8.63 -19.35
N ALA A 426 15.50 -9.01 -18.63
CA ALA A 426 16.78 -8.33 -18.68
C ALA A 426 17.88 -9.26 -19.19
N VAL A 427 18.62 -8.81 -20.22
CA VAL A 427 19.62 -9.62 -20.92
C VAL A 427 20.92 -8.85 -21.14
N PHE A 428 22.05 -9.54 -21.13
CA PHE A 428 23.27 -9.05 -21.75
C PHE A 428 23.16 -9.16 -23.26
N ILE A 429 23.66 -8.14 -23.96
CA ILE A 429 23.90 -8.20 -25.40
C ILE A 429 25.41 -8.21 -25.66
N ASP A 430 25.84 -9.22 -26.40
CA ASP A 430 27.23 -9.43 -26.79
C ASP A 430 27.34 -9.45 -28.31
N LYS A 431 28.56 -9.28 -28.83
CA LYS A 431 28.84 -9.61 -30.22
C LYS A 431 28.68 -11.12 -30.41
N ASP A 432 27.82 -11.55 -31.33
CA ASP A 432 27.70 -12.97 -31.68
C ASP A 432 28.91 -13.41 -32.52
N THR A 433 29.76 -14.24 -31.93
CA THR A 433 30.95 -14.81 -32.57
C THR A 433 30.70 -16.18 -33.21
N LYS A 434 29.51 -16.77 -33.01
CA LYS A 434 29.14 -18.11 -33.53
C LYS A 434 28.50 -18.01 -34.91
N THR A 435 27.77 -16.93 -35.17
CA THR A 435 27.21 -16.63 -36.49
C THR A 435 28.27 -15.91 -37.32
N GLY A 436 29.01 -16.68 -38.14
CA GLY A 436 30.00 -16.10 -39.06
C GLY A 436 29.34 -15.16 -40.08
N CYS A 437 30.06 -14.13 -40.50
CA CYS A 437 29.62 -13.14 -41.51
C CYS A 437 29.26 -13.70 -42.89
N GLY A 438 29.33 -15.00 -43.11
CA GLY A 438 29.57 -15.52 -44.45
C GLY A 438 30.91 -15.01 -44.98
N SER A 439 31.03 -14.90 -46.30
CA SER A 439 32.25 -14.46 -46.97
C SER A 439 32.68 -13.05 -46.50
N PRO A 440 33.96 -12.82 -46.17
CA PRO A 440 34.49 -11.51 -45.77
C PRO A 440 34.40 -10.44 -46.87
N PHE A 441 33.96 -10.80 -48.08
CA PHE A 441 33.75 -9.92 -49.22
C PHE A 441 32.30 -9.41 -49.36
N ASP A 442 31.34 -9.99 -48.63
CA ASP A 442 29.92 -9.69 -48.84
C ASP A 442 29.32 -8.75 -47.79
N LYS A 443 29.88 -8.64 -46.58
CA LYS A 443 29.41 -7.73 -45.51
C LYS A 443 30.55 -7.31 -44.58
N GLN A 444 31.05 -6.08 -44.72
CA GLN A 444 32.09 -5.51 -43.85
C GLN A 444 31.58 -5.11 -42.45
N ASP A 445 30.26 -5.00 -42.24
CA ASP A 445 29.66 -4.50 -41.00
C ASP A 445 28.72 -5.54 -40.33
N CYS A 446 29.18 -6.77 -40.06
CA CYS A 446 28.38 -7.67 -39.24
C CYS A 446 28.52 -7.33 -37.75
N ASN A 447 27.49 -6.70 -37.21
CA ASN A 447 27.32 -6.51 -35.76
C ASN A 447 26.22 -7.43 -35.24
N TYR A 448 26.38 -8.75 -35.41
CA TYR A 448 25.43 -9.72 -34.86
C TYR A 448 25.43 -9.67 -33.33
N ILE A 449 24.25 -9.86 -32.75
CA ILE A 449 24.04 -9.76 -31.31
C ILE A 449 23.60 -11.12 -30.77
N ALA A 450 24.28 -11.58 -29.73
CA ALA A 450 23.83 -12.69 -28.90
C ALA A 450 23.23 -12.10 -27.61
N ALA A 451 22.08 -12.62 -27.19
CA ALA A 451 21.44 -12.25 -25.94
C ALA A 451 21.58 -13.38 -24.91
N THR A 452 21.97 -13.06 -23.68
CA THR A 452 22.00 -14.00 -22.56
C THR A 452 21.31 -13.39 -21.33
N PRO A 453 20.54 -14.15 -20.53
CA PRO A 453 19.93 -13.62 -19.32
C PRO A 453 20.96 -13.01 -18.35
N ILE A 454 20.58 -11.94 -17.64
CA ILE A 454 21.45 -11.30 -16.64
C ILE A 454 21.61 -12.14 -15.35
N SER A 455 20.67 -13.04 -15.07
CA SER A 455 20.60 -13.83 -13.84
C SER A 455 21.56 -15.01 -13.78
#